data_AF-A0A7N9CE75-F1
#
_entry.id   AF-A0A7N9CE75-F1
#
_cell.length_a   1.000
_cell.length_b   1.000
_cell.length_c   1.000
_cell.angle_alpha   90.00
_cell.angle_beta   90.00
_cell.angle_gamma   90.00
#
_symmetry.space_group_name_H-M   'P 1'
#
loop_
_entity.id
_entity.type
_entity.pdbx_description
1 polymer ?
#
loop_
_entity_poly.entity_id
_entity_poly.type
_entity_poly.pdbx_seq_one_letter_code
_entity_poly.pdbx_strand_id
1 'polypeptide(L)'
;MDSASAPHRIPPEMPQYGEENHIFELMQNMLEQLLIHQPEDPIPFMIQHLHKDNDNVPRIVILGPPASGKTTIAMWLCKHLNSSLLTLENLVLNEFSLTATKAKRLYLQRKTIPSALLVQLIQERLAEEDCVKRGWILDGIPETREQALRIQTLGITPRHVIVLSAPDTVLIERNLGKRIDPQTGEIYHTTFDWPPESEIQNRLMVPEDISELETAQKLLEYHRNIVRVIPSYPKILKVISADQPCVDVFYQVCCGQLLKEAMADRTTFGELIQPFFEKEMAVPDSLLMKVLSQRLDQQDCIQKGWVLHGVPRDLDQAHLLNSLGYNPNRVFFLNVPFDSIMERLTLRRIDPVTGERYHLMYKPPPTMEIQARLLQNPKDAEEQVKLKMDLFYRNSADLEQLYGSAITLNGDQDPYTVFEYIESGIINPLPKKIP
;
A
#
# COMPACT_ATOMS: atom_id res chain seq x y z
N MET A 1 12.61 -23.79 57.17
CA MET A 1 12.79 -24.06 55.73
C MET A 1 12.73 -22.72 55.04
N ASP A 2 13.81 -22.39 54.34
CA ASP A 2 14.07 -21.07 53.80
C ASP A 2 13.12 -20.79 52.62
N SER A 3 12.20 -19.84 52.78
CA SER A 3 11.18 -19.48 51.78
C SER A 3 11.76 -18.91 50.48
N ALA A 4 13.07 -18.62 50.47
CA ALA A 4 13.83 -18.21 49.28
C ALA A 4 14.19 -19.38 48.34
N SER A 5 13.97 -20.64 48.73
CA SER A 5 14.31 -21.83 47.94
C SER A 5 13.14 -22.45 47.15
N ALA A 6 11.92 -21.94 47.32
CA ALA A 6 10.78 -22.39 46.54
C ALA A 6 10.89 -21.83 45.10
N PRO A 7 10.80 -22.67 44.04
CA PRO A 7 10.82 -22.16 42.68
C PRO A 7 9.66 -21.18 42.51
N HIS A 8 9.94 -19.96 42.05
CA HIS A 8 8.90 -18.97 41.73
C HIS A 8 7.88 -19.63 40.81
N ARG A 9 6.70 -19.94 41.35
CA ARG A 9 5.57 -20.44 40.57
C ARG A 9 4.92 -19.23 39.92
N ILE A 10 5.40 -18.90 38.72
CA ILE A 10 4.70 -17.98 37.84
C ILE A 10 3.34 -18.63 37.52
N PRO A 11 2.21 -17.97 37.81
CA PRO A 11 0.89 -18.51 37.47
C PRO A 11 0.80 -18.77 35.96
N PRO A 12 0.28 -19.93 35.52
CA PRO A 12 0.17 -20.23 34.09
C PRO A 12 -0.76 -19.26 33.35
N GLU A 13 -1.62 -18.53 34.05
CA GLU A 13 -2.51 -17.50 33.51
C GLU A 13 -1.79 -16.16 33.26
N MET A 14 -0.59 -15.95 33.81
CA MET A 14 0.15 -14.69 33.69
C MET A 14 0.43 -14.29 32.22
N PRO A 15 0.92 -15.17 31.33
CA PRO A 15 1.15 -14.82 29.93
C PRO A 15 -0.15 -14.43 29.23
N GLN A 16 -1.23 -15.17 29.48
CA GLN A 16 -2.54 -14.91 28.89
C GLN A 16 -3.08 -13.55 29.33
N TYR A 17 -3.01 -13.23 30.62
CA TYR A 17 -3.38 -11.91 31.13
C TYR A 17 -2.55 -10.78 30.51
N GLY A 18 -1.24 -11.01 30.34
CA GLY A 18 -0.34 -10.04 29.73
C GLY A 18 -0.61 -9.78 28.24
N GLU A 19 -1.00 -10.80 27.47
CA GLU A 19 -1.44 -10.67 26.08
C GLU A 19 -2.81 -9.99 25.98
N GLU A 20 -3.82 -10.48 26.70
CA GLU A 20 -5.19 -9.96 26.65
C GLU A 20 -5.28 -8.47 27.03
N ASN A 21 -4.40 -8.00 27.91
CA ASN A 21 -4.38 -6.62 28.40
C ASN A 21 -3.23 -5.79 27.79
N HIS A 22 -2.54 -6.30 26.77
CA HIS A 22 -1.43 -5.60 26.08
C HIS A 22 -0.30 -5.12 27.00
N ILE A 23 -0.09 -5.77 28.16
CA ILE A 23 0.86 -5.33 29.20
C ILE A 23 2.29 -5.41 28.70
N PHE A 24 2.63 -6.43 27.92
CA PHE A 24 3.98 -6.59 27.38
C PHE A 24 4.32 -5.46 26.39
N GLU A 25 3.39 -5.10 25.51
CA GLU A 25 3.57 -4.00 24.56
C GLU A 25 3.68 -2.66 25.28
N LEU A 26 2.80 -2.40 26.25
CA LEU A 26 2.83 -1.19 27.08
C LEU A 26 4.16 -1.05 27.83
N MET A 27 4.65 -2.12 28.44
CA MET A 27 5.95 -2.12 29.14
C MET A 27 7.12 -1.89 28.17
N GLN A 28 7.08 -2.51 26.99
CA GLN A 28 8.10 -2.32 25.96
C GLN A 28 8.12 -0.87 25.46
N ASN A 29 6.95 -0.29 25.16
CA ASN A 29 6.82 1.10 24.72
C ASN A 29 7.34 2.06 25.79
N MET A 30 6.96 1.88 27.05
CA MET A 30 7.45 2.71 28.16
C MET A 30 8.98 2.63 28.29
N LEU A 31 9.55 1.43 28.20
CA LEU A 31 11.00 1.24 28.26
C LEU A 31 11.69 1.95 27.09
N GLU A 32 11.16 1.82 25.88
CA GLU A 32 11.67 2.52 24.70
C GLU A 32 11.67 4.04 24.91
N GLN A 33 10.57 4.62 25.40
CA GLN A 33 10.46 6.06 25.65
C GLN A 33 11.46 6.55 26.71
N LEU A 34 11.68 5.79 27.78
CA LEU A 34 12.68 6.11 28.79
C LEU A 34 14.10 6.13 28.23
N LEU A 35 14.44 5.14 27.40
CA LEU A 35 15.76 5.04 26.79
C LEU A 35 16.01 6.14 25.75
N ILE A 36 14.97 6.55 25.03
CA ILE A 36 15.02 7.64 24.06
C ILE A 36 15.20 9.00 24.77
N HIS A 37 14.35 9.30 25.74
CA HIS A 37 14.28 10.64 26.33
C HIS A 37 15.22 10.86 27.52
N GLN A 38 15.66 9.78 28.17
CA GLN A 38 16.58 9.81 29.33
C GLN A 38 16.22 10.90 30.35
N PRO A 39 14.97 10.94 30.85
CA PRO A 39 14.53 11.97 31.78
C PRO A 39 15.31 11.88 33.10
N GLU A 40 15.49 13.01 33.78
CA GLU A 40 16.15 13.04 35.10
C GLU A 40 15.41 12.19 36.14
N ASP A 41 14.07 12.21 36.10
CA ASP A 41 13.21 11.35 36.92
C ASP A 41 12.31 10.44 36.03
N PRO A 42 12.62 9.13 35.95
CA PRO A 42 11.87 8.19 35.13
C PRO A 42 10.40 8.00 35.53
N ILE A 43 10.06 8.04 36.82
CA ILE A 43 8.71 7.66 37.28
C ILE A 43 7.65 8.71 36.89
N PRO A 44 7.83 10.01 37.17
CA PRO A 44 6.89 11.04 36.71
C PRO A 44 6.75 11.07 35.19
N PHE A 45 7.85 10.83 34.46
CA PHE A 45 7.82 10.73 33.00
C PHE A 45 6.93 9.59 32.52
N MET A 46 7.07 8.39 33.11
CA MET A 46 6.22 7.24 32.77
C MET A 46 4.74 7.53 33.05
N ILE A 47 4.42 8.14 34.20
CA ILE A 47 3.03 8.50 34.55
C ILE A 47 2.46 9.47 33.51
N GLN A 48 3.23 10.50 33.15
CA GLN A 48 2.80 11.46 32.14
C GLN A 48 2.65 10.82 30.76
N HIS A 49 3.56 9.90 30.38
CA HIS A 49 3.48 9.16 29.12
C HIS A 49 2.21 8.31 29.06
N LEU A 50 1.92 7.55 30.12
CA LEU A 50 0.70 6.74 30.21
C LEU A 50 -0.57 7.60 30.12
N HIS A 51 -0.56 8.81 30.69
CA HIS A 51 -1.68 9.75 30.54
C HIS A 51 -1.87 10.30 29.12
N LYS A 52 -0.85 10.27 28.26
CA LYS A 52 -1.01 10.67 26.85
C LYS A 52 -1.80 9.66 26.03
N ASP A 53 -1.81 8.39 26.45
CA ASP A 53 -2.52 7.28 25.80
C ASP A 53 -2.33 7.24 24.27
N ASN A 54 -1.08 7.45 23.84
CA ASN A 54 -0.75 7.61 22.43
C ASN A 54 0.03 6.42 21.84
N ASP A 55 0.14 5.31 22.58
CA ASP A 55 0.94 4.17 22.13
C ASP A 55 0.37 3.60 20.82
N ASN A 56 -0.96 3.57 20.68
CA ASN A 56 -1.67 2.96 19.55
C ASN A 56 -1.95 3.90 18.37
N VAL A 57 -1.50 5.16 18.43
CA VAL A 57 -1.76 6.09 17.34
C VAL A 57 -0.92 5.76 16.11
N PRO A 58 -1.44 5.97 14.89
CA PRO A 58 -0.70 5.73 13.66
C PRO A 58 0.50 6.68 13.53
N ARG A 59 1.66 6.11 13.19
CA ARG A 59 2.91 6.84 12.95
C ARG A 59 3.50 6.34 11.64
N ILE A 60 3.12 6.96 10.53
CA ILE A 60 3.36 6.43 9.19
C ILE A 60 4.23 7.40 8.40
N VAL A 61 5.16 6.85 7.63
CA VAL A 61 5.92 7.59 6.61
C VAL A 61 5.57 7.02 5.25
N ILE A 62 5.26 7.89 4.29
CA ILE A 62 5.06 7.52 2.88
C ILE A 62 6.16 8.16 2.07
N LEU A 63 6.96 7.32 1.41
CA LEU A 63 8.00 7.70 0.47
C LEU A 63 7.61 7.22 -0.91
N GLY A 64 8.19 7.85 -1.93
CA GLY A 64 7.95 7.46 -3.31
C GLY A 64 8.49 8.52 -4.25
N PRO A 65 8.73 8.15 -5.52
CA PRO A 65 9.17 9.10 -6.51
C PRO A 65 8.09 10.17 -6.77
N PRO A 66 8.43 11.33 -7.36
CA PRO A 66 7.43 12.28 -7.84
C PRO A 66 6.42 11.60 -8.77
N ALA A 67 5.17 12.07 -8.76
CA ALA A 67 4.03 11.52 -9.54
C ALA A 67 3.57 10.09 -9.20
N SER A 68 4.10 9.47 -8.15
CA SER A 68 3.68 8.12 -7.67
C SER A 68 2.34 8.07 -6.94
N GLY A 69 1.69 9.21 -6.69
CA GLY A 69 0.45 9.27 -5.90
C GLY A 69 0.65 9.25 -4.38
N LYS A 70 1.88 9.41 -3.88
CA LYS A 70 2.20 9.46 -2.44
C LYS A 70 1.30 10.39 -1.63
N THR A 71 1.06 11.60 -2.12
CA THR A 71 0.24 12.62 -1.44
C THR A 71 -1.22 12.23 -1.43
N THR A 72 -1.73 11.65 -2.52
CA THR A 72 -3.09 11.11 -2.60
C THR A 72 -3.31 10.01 -1.57
N ILE A 73 -2.36 9.07 -1.47
CA ILE A 73 -2.40 7.97 -0.49
C ILE A 73 -2.30 8.53 0.94
N ALA A 74 -1.44 9.53 1.16
CA ALA A 74 -1.28 10.16 2.47
C ALA A 74 -2.56 10.86 2.95
N MET A 75 -3.22 11.62 2.06
CA MET A 75 -4.52 12.25 2.34
C MET A 75 -5.60 11.22 2.64
N TRP A 76 -5.65 10.13 1.87
CA TRP A 76 -6.61 9.06 2.07
C TRP A 76 -6.41 8.36 3.42
N LEU A 77 -5.18 7.96 3.76
CA LEU A 77 -4.86 7.35 5.05
C LEU A 77 -5.14 8.30 6.21
N CYS A 78 -4.84 9.59 6.04
CA CYS A 78 -5.11 10.62 7.04
C CYS A 78 -6.62 10.69 7.37
N LYS A 79 -7.49 10.66 6.33
CA LYS A 79 -8.95 10.65 6.50
C LYS A 79 -9.44 9.36 7.16
N HIS A 80 -8.93 8.19 6.75
CA HIS A 80 -9.39 6.90 7.26
C HIS A 80 -8.92 6.57 8.67
N LEU A 81 -7.68 6.92 9.01
CA LEU A 81 -7.10 6.68 10.32
C LEU A 81 -7.35 7.84 11.29
N ASN A 82 -8.05 8.89 10.82
CA ASN A 82 -8.30 10.13 11.55
C ASN A 82 -7.00 10.67 12.15
N SER A 83 -5.97 10.88 11.33
CA SER A 83 -4.61 11.29 11.72
C SER A 83 -4.25 12.66 11.17
N SER A 84 -3.10 13.22 11.56
CA SER A 84 -2.62 14.49 11.01
C SER A 84 -1.67 14.27 9.83
N LEU A 85 -1.94 14.92 8.70
CA LEU A 85 -1.07 14.88 7.51
C LEU A 85 0.02 15.96 7.59
N LEU A 86 1.28 15.53 7.56
CA LEU A 86 2.45 16.40 7.58
C LEU A 86 3.13 16.38 6.20
N THR A 87 2.89 17.44 5.43
CA THR A 87 3.61 17.77 4.19
C THR A 87 4.60 18.91 4.46
N LEU A 88 5.60 19.08 3.60
CA LEU A 88 6.53 20.22 3.69
C LEU A 88 5.78 21.56 3.68
N GLU A 89 4.75 21.69 2.85
CA GLU A 89 3.91 22.88 2.76
C GLU A 89 3.20 23.16 4.09
N ASN A 90 2.55 22.15 4.68
CA ASN A 90 1.85 22.29 5.96
C ASN A 90 2.81 22.69 7.10
N LEU A 91 4.04 22.16 7.09
CA LEU A 91 5.06 22.49 8.10
C LEU A 91 5.55 23.94 7.97
N VAL A 92 5.67 24.45 6.74
CA VAL A 92 6.21 25.79 6.46
C VAL A 92 5.15 26.88 6.58
N LEU A 93 3.89 26.56 6.34
CA LEU A 93 2.77 27.51 6.39
C LEU A 93 2.26 27.80 7.81
N ASN A 94 2.78 27.15 8.85
CA ASN A 94 2.40 27.40 10.23
C ASN A 94 2.85 28.81 10.69
N GLU A 95 1.89 29.75 10.78
CA GLU A 95 2.17 31.16 11.07
C GLU A 95 2.59 31.44 12.52
N PHE A 96 2.37 30.47 13.42
CA PHE A 96 2.64 30.62 14.84
C PHE A 96 4.07 30.22 15.24
N SER A 97 4.83 29.58 14.34
CA SER A 97 6.21 29.17 14.61
C SER A 97 7.26 30.14 14.04
N LEU A 98 8.20 30.56 14.90
CA LEU A 98 9.40 31.32 14.48
C LEU A 98 10.28 30.49 13.53
N THR A 99 10.33 29.18 13.73
CA THR A 99 11.05 28.22 12.89
C THR A 99 10.39 28.13 11.51
N ALA A 100 9.06 28.02 11.47
CA ALA A 100 8.28 28.01 10.24
C ALA A 100 8.44 29.32 9.46
N THR A 101 8.49 30.47 10.13
CA THR A 101 8.75 31.76 9.48
C THR A 101 10.10 31.81 8.76
N LYS A 102 11.16 31.26 9.38
CA LYS A 102 12.50 31.15 8.75
C LYS A 102 12.45 30.21 7.53
N ALA A 103 11.79 29.06 7.68
CA ALA A 103 11.64 28.10 6.59
C ALA A 103 10.80 28.68 5.43
N LYS A 104 9.73 29.44 5.74
CA LYS A 104 8.86 30.12 4.77
C LYS A 104 9.63 31.10 3.90
N ARG A 105 10.57 31.86 4.48
CA ARG A 105 11.47 32.74 3.71
C ARG A 105 12.34 31.99 2.71
N LEU A 106 12.89 30.83 3.11
CA LEU A 106 13.72 30.00 2.21
C LEU A 106 12.87 29.33 1.13
N TYR A 107 11.70 28.82 1.53
CA TYR A 107 10.72 28.18 0.64
C TYR A 107 10.25 29.13 -0.46
N LEU A 108 9.85 30.35 -0.10
CA LEU A 108 9.44 31.39 -1.06
C LEU A 108 10.58 31.83 -2.00
N GLN A 109 11.84 31.69 -1.57
CA GLN A 109 13.02 31.95 -2.39
C GLN A 109 13.44 30.75 -3.27
N ARG A 110 12.65 29.66 -3.29
CA ARG A 110 12.98 28.39 -3.95
C ARG A 110 14.35 27.81 -3.53
N LYS A 111 14.77 28.06 -2.29
CA LYS A 111 16.00 27.51 -1.71
C LYS A 111 15.70 26.26 -0.90
N THR A 112 16.63 25.29 -0.93
CA THR A 112 16.54 24.07 -0.13
C THR A 112 16.50 24.40 1.37
N ILE A 113 15.54 23.81 2.08
CA ILE A 113 15.44 23.94 3.53
C ILE A 113 16.50 23.03 4.17
N PRO A 114 17.40 23.55 5.02
CA PRO A 114 18.41 22.73 5.67
C PRO A 114 17.79 21.59 6.50
N SER A 115 18.40 20.41 6.47
CA SER A 115 17.92 19.21 7.19
C SER A 115 17.64 19.48 8.68
N ALA A 116 18.50 20.24 9.34
CA ALA A 116 18.32 20.60 10.75
C ALA A 116 17.06 21.46 10.98
N LEU A 117 16.77 22.40 10.08
CA LEU A 117 15.59 23.26 10.19
C LEU A 117 14.31 22.47 9.89
N LEU A 118 14.32 21.60 8.87
CA LEU A 118 13.18 20.74 8.55
C LEU A 118 12.81 19.83 9.73
N VAL A 119 13.82 19.20 10.34
CA VAL A 119 13.59 18.29 11.46
C VAL A 119 13.08 19.02 12.70
N GLN A 120 13.50 20.27 12.94
CA GLN A 120 12.92 21.11 13.99
C GLN A 120 11.43 21.41 13.73
N LEU A 121 11.03 21.70 12.50
CA LEU A 121 9.62 21.91 12.16
C LEU A 121 8.78 20.65 12.43
N ILE A 122 9.31 19.48 12.06
CA ILE A 122 8.64 18.21 12.31
C ILE A 122 8.49 18.01 13.83
N GLN A 123 9.54 18.24 14.60
CA GLN A 123 9.49 18.10 16.06
C GLN A 123 8.44 19.03 16.70
N GLU A 124 8.40 20.31 16.29
CA GLU A 124 7.39 21.26 16.75
C GLU A 124 5.98 20.79 16.40
N ARG A 125 5.74 20.37 15.15
CA ARG A 125 4.43 19.92 14.68
C ARG A 125 3.97 18.63 15.37
N LEU A 126 4.88 17.70 15.62
CA LEU A 126 4.58 16.43 16.31
C LEU A 126 4.26 16.61 17.80
N ALA A 127 4.66 17.74 18.40
CA ALA A 127 4.34 18.07 19.79
C ALA A 127 2.92 18.62 19.96
N GLU A 128 2.23 18.97 18.88
CA GLU A 128 0.85 19.47 18.92
C GLU A 128 -0.15 18.36 19.29
N GLU A 129 -1.25 18.75 19.95
CA GLU A 129 -2.20 17.83 20.57
C GLU A 129 -2.85 16.86 19.59
N ASP A 130 -3.12 17.31 18.36
CA ASP A 130 -3.69 16.47 17.30
C ASP A 130 -2.71 15.36 16.89
N CYS A 131 -1.44 15.69 16.61
CA CYS A 131 -0.42 14.70 16.27
C CYS A 131 -0.18 13.69 17.41
N VAL A 132 -0.23 14.15 18.66
CA VAL A 132 -0.07 13.29 19.84
C VAL A 132 -1.24 12.34 20.00
N LYS A 133 -2.49 12.82 19.88
CA LYS A 133 -3.70 12.00 20.15
C LYS A 133 -4.18 11.18 18.97
N ARG A 134 -3.97 11.67 17.75
CA ARG A 134 -4.51 11.08 16.50
C ARG A 134 -3.44 10.41 15.65
N GLY A 135 -2.17 10.64 15.98
CA GLY A 135 -1.06 10.18 15.18
C GLY A 135 -0.81 11.06 13.96
N TRP A 136 0.18 10.65 13.17
CA TRP A 136 0.73 11.46 12.09
C TRP A 136 1.14 10.62 10.89
N ILE A 137 1.07 11.25 9.72
CA ILE A 137 1.52 10.71 8.45
C ILE A 137 2.48 11.72 7.82
N LEU A 138 3.74 11.33 7.62
CA LEU A 138 4.72 12.12 6.89
C LEU A 138 4.65 11.78 5.40
N ASP A 139 4.38 12.77 4.56
CA ASP A 139 4.37 12.64 3.09
C ASP A 139 5.69 13.13 2.50
N GLY A 140 6.43 12.22 1.88
CA GLY A 140 7.66 12.51 1.14
C GLY A 140 8.89 12.82 2.01
N ILE A 141 8.77 12.72 3.34
CA ILE A 141 9.87 13.00 4.28
C ILE A 141 10.19 11.72 5.06
N PRO A 142 11.47 11.29 5.18
CA PRO A 142 12.69 11.96 4.72
C PRO A 142 13.03 11.71 3.24
N GLU A 143 13.62 12.72 2.61
CA GLU A 143 14.17 12.65 1.26
C GLU A 143 15.64 12.23 1.24
N THR A 144 16.39 12.47 2.32
CA THR A 144 17.83 12.16 2.41
C THR A 144 18.18 11.33 3.64
N ARG A 145 19.31 10.60 3.57
CA ARG A 145 19.82 9.83 4.72
C ARG A 145 20.11 10.71 5.93
N GLU A 146 20.55 11.95 5.72
CA GLU A 146 20.82 12.88 6.83
C GLU A 146 19.51 13.22 7.57
N GLN A 147 18.43 13.51 6.83
CA GLN A 147 17.12 13.75 7.42
C GLN A 147 16.62 12.51 8.18
N ALA A 148 16.70 11.32 7.57
CA ALA A 148 16.30 10.06 8.22
C ALA A 148 17.05 9.83 9.54
N LEU A 149 18.37 10.02 9.55
CA LEU A 149 19.18 9.85 10.75
C LEU A 149 18.81 10.86 11.84
N ARG A 150 18.62 12.13 11.48
CA ARG A 150 18.24 13.19 12.45
C ARG A 150 16.86 12.94 13.07
N ILE A 151 15.89 12.51 12.26
CA ILE A 151 14.55 12.13 12.73
C ILE A 151 14.68 11.00 13.78
N GLN A 152 15.49 9.98 13.49
CA GLN A 152 15.75 8.87 14.41
C GLN A 152 16.48 9.31 15.69
N THR A 153 17.48 10.19 15.58
CA THR A 153 18.23 10.71 16.73
C THR A 153 17.34 11.50 17.70
N LEU A 154 16.29 12.14 17.20
CA LEU A 154 15.30 12.82 18.05
C LEU A 154 14.24 11.89 18.66
N GLY A 155 14.34 10.57 18.42
CA GLY A 155 13.38 9.60 18.92
C GLY A 155 12.07 9.56 18.13
N ILE A 156 12.00 10.20 16.96
CA ILE A 156 10.80 10.14 16.11
C ILE A 156 10.84 8.82 15.35
N THR A 157 10.13 7.82 15.89
CA THR A 157 10.09 6.46 15.33
C THR A 157 8.74 6.19 14.65
N PRO A 158 8.71 6.05 13.30
CA PRO A 158 7.51 5.58 12.62
C PRO A 158 7.27 4.10 12.93
N ARG A 159 6.01 3.68 12.96
CA ARG A 159 5.59 2.27 13.05
C ARG A 159 5.57 1.61 11.68
N HIS A 160 5.27 2.37 10.63
CA HIS A 160 5.25 1.88 9.25
C HIS A 160 5.91 2.87 8.29
N VAL A 161 6.71 2.35 7.36
CA VAL A 161 7.27 3.10 6.24
C VAL A 161 6.79 2.46 4.96
N ILE A 162 6.06 3.20 4.14
CA ILE A 162 5.52 2.75 2.86
C ILE A 162 6.34 3.40 1.75
N VAL A 163 6.89 2.62 0.83
CA VAL A 163 7.62 3.13 -0.33
C VAL A 163 6.86 2.78 -1.60
N LEU A 164 6.34 3.79 -2.27
CA LEU A 164 5.71 3.64 -3.58
C LEU A 164 6.79 3.52 -4.66
N SER A 165 6.61 2.56 -5.56
CA SER A 165 7.53 2.29 -6.67
C SER A 165 6.74 2.19 -7.97
N ALA A 166 7.15 2.94 -8.98
CA ALA A 166 6.65 2.79 -10.34
C ALA A 166 7.78 3.10 -11.32
N PRO A 167 7.70 2.59 -12.57
CA PRO A 167 8.68 2.90 -13.59
C PRO A 167 8.72 4.40 -13.91
N ASP A 168 9.92 4.95 -14.14
CA ASP A 168 10.13 6.38 -14.43
C ASP A 168 9.31 6.85 -15.65
N THR A 169 9.16 6.01 -16.67
CA THR A 169 8.33 6.33 -17.85
C THR A 169 6.88 6.59 -17.46
N VAL A 170 6.31 5.73 -16.60
CA VAL A 170 4.94 5.88 -16.10
C VAL A 170 4.82 7.15 -15.27
N LEU A 171 5.81 7.45 -14.43
CA LEU A 171 5.80 8.64 -13.59
C LEU A 171 5.91 9.94 -14.40
N ILE A 172 6.72 9.93 -15.45
CA ILE A 172 6.83 11.04 -16.41
C ILE A 172 5.48 11.26 -17.11
N GLU A 173 4.88 10.21 -17.68
CA GLU A 173 3.56 10.28 -18.32
C GLU A 173 2.49 10.79 -17.36
N ARG A 174 2.46 10.27 -16.12
CA ARG A 174 1.55 10.70 -15.06
C ARG A 174 1.73 12.18 -14.70
N ASN A 175 2.96 12.69 -14.73
CA ASN A 175 3.19 14.10 -14.46
C ASN A 175 2.73 14.97 -15.65
N LEU A 176 3.01 14.54 -16.89
CA LEU A 176 2.63 15.27 -18.11
C LEU A 176 1.11 15.38 -18.30
N GLY A 177 0.36 14.35 -17.91
CA GLY A 177 -1.10 14.37 -17.99
C GLY A 177 -1.80 15.15 -16.86
N LYS A 178 -1.06 15.63 -15.86
CA LYS A 178 -1.63 16.39 -14.73
C LYS A 178 -2.26 17.70 -15.19
N ARG A 179 -3.47 17.98 -14.73
CA ARG A 179 -4.18 19.25 -14.89
C ARG A 179 -4.57 19.80 -13.53
N ILE A 180 -4.69 21.12 -13.43
CA ILE A 180 -5.18 21.78 -12.23
C ILE A 180 -6.37 22.65 -12.62
N ASP A 181 -7.42 22.56 -11.82
CA ASP A 181 -8.53 23.50 -11.87
C ASP A 181 -8.11 24.81 -11.17
N PRO A 182 -8.04 25.95 -11.89
CA PRO A 182 -7.65 27.24 -11.30
C PRO A 182 -8.62 27.75 -10.22
N GLN A 183 -9.86 27.26 -10.18
CA GLN A 183 -10.87 27.74 -9.24
C GLN A 183 -10.89 26.94 -7.94
N THR A 184 -10.77 25.61 -8.04
CA THR A 184 -10.83 24.70 -6.87
C THR A 184 -9.45 24.29 -6.37
N GLY A 185 -8.42 24.39 -7.22
CA GLY A 185 -7.09 23.83 -6.94
C GLY A 185 -7.05 22.30 -7.02
N GLU A 186 -8.15 21.65 -7.43
CA GLU A 186 -8.21 20.20 -7.62
C GLU A 186 -7.31 19.77 -8.77
N ILE A 187 -6.70 18.61 -8.57
CA ILE A 187 -5.78 18.01 -9.52
C ILE A 187 -6.54 16.95 -10.29
N TYR A 188 -6.47 17.03 -11.60
CA TYR A 188 -7.05 16.09 -12.55
C TYR A 188 -5.95 15.49 -13.42
N HIS A 189 -6.26 14.47 -14.21
CA HIS A 189 -5.36 13.85 -15.16
C HIS A 189 -6.05 13.54 -16.48
N THR A 190 -5.41 13.89 -17.61
CA THR A 190 -5.97 13.76 -18.97
C THR A 190 -6.40 12.36 -19.38
N THR A 191 -5.87 11.33 -18.74
CA THR A 191 -6.15 9.93 -19.13
C THR A 191 -6.91 9.13 -18.09
N PHE A 192 -6.97 9.57 -16.83
CA PHE A 192 -7.46 8.70 -15.76
C PHE A 192 -8.22 9.39 -14.62
N ASP A 193 -8.27 10.71 -14.64
CA ASP A 193 -8.97 11.49 -13.63
C ASP A 193 -9.47 12.76 -14.35
N TRP A 194 -10.33 12.55 -15.35
CA TRP A 194 -10.85 13.62 -16.18
C TRP A 194 -12.29 13.94 -15.75
N PRO A 195 -12.60 15.19 -15.37
CA PRO A 195 -13.90 15.51 -14.80
C PRO A 195 -15.00 15.33 -15.86
N PRO A 196 -16.16 14.75 -15.52
CA PRO A 196 -17.25 14.57 -16.47
C PRO A 196 -17.91 15.90 -16.89
N GLU A 197 -17.82 16.96 -16.08
CA GLU A 197 -18.41 18.26 -16.36
C GLU A 197 -17.58 19.06 -17.37
N SER A 198 -18.15 19.35 -18.54
CA SER A 198 -17.50 20.13 -19.60
C SER A 198 -17.03 21.52 -19.15
N GLU A 199 -17.72 22.13 -18.19
CA GLU A 199 -17.31 23.42 -17.61
C GLU A 199 -15.97 23.34 -16.87
N ILE A 200 -15.73 22.23 -16.15
CA ILE A 200 -14.47 21.98 -15.44
C ILE A 200 -13.39 21.67 -16.47
N GLN A 201 -13.67 20.79 -17.44
CA GLN A 201 -12.72 20.42 -18.49
C GLN A 201 -12.17 21.64 -19.25
N ASN A 202 -13.05 22.58 -19.61
CA ASN A 202 -12.68 23.78 -20.37
C ASN A 202 -11.81 24.78 -19.58
N ARG A 203 -11.82 24.72 -18.24
CA ARG A 203 -11.00 25.60 -17.39
C ARG A 203 -9.72 24.94 -16.87
N LEU A 204 -9.56 23.63 -17.05
CA LEU A 204 -8.35 22.91 -16.62
C LEU A 204 -7.11 23.45 -17.32
N MET A 205 -6.04 23.68 -16.54
CA MET A 205 -4.77 24.18 -17.05
C MET A 205 -3.64 23.19 -16.81
N VAL A 206 -2.64 23.21 -17.69
CA VAL A 206 -1.36 22.55 -17.44
C VAL A 206 -0.58 23.37 -16.42
N PRO A 207 -0.11 22.78 -15.32
CA PRO A 207 0.73 23.49 -14.36
C PRO A 207 2.04 23.99 -15.00
N GLU A 208 2.46 25.21 -14.65
CA GLU A 208 3.61 25.89 -15.27
C GLU A 208 4.96 25.16 -15.07
N ASP A 209 5.10 24.38 -13.99
CA ASP A 209 6.34 23.69 -13.60
C ASP A 209 6.39 22.21 -14.07
N ILE A 210 5.72 21.86 -15.18
CA ILE A 210 5.71 20.48 -15.71
C ILE A 210 6.48 20.39 -17.02
N SER A 211 7.68 19.82 -16.92
CA SER A 211 8.52 19.43 -18.06
C SER A 211 9.03 18.00 -17.87
N GLU A 212 9.16 17.25 -18.97
CA GLU A 212 9.75 15.92 -18.97
C GLU A 212 11.18 15.96 -18.40
N LEU A 213 11.99 16.93 -18.84
CA LEU A 213 13.37 17.09 -18.39
C LEU A 213 13.46 17.33 -16.88
N GLU A 214 12.58 18.20 -16.35
CA GLU A 214 12.54 18.50 -14.93
C GLU A 214 12.08 17.29 -14.11
N THR A 215 11.09 16.56 -14.62
CA THR A 215 10.58 15.33 -13.98
C THR A 215 11.66 14.27 -13.91
N ALA A 216 12.40 14.06 -15.01
CA ALA A 216 13.53 13.14 -15.07
C ALA A 216 14.66 13.53 -14.09
N GLN A 217 14.96 14.83 -13.96
CA GLN A 217 15.94 15.32 -12.97
C GLN A 217 15.51 15.01 -11.54
N LYS A 218 14.24 15.25 -11.19
CA LYS A 218 13.67 14.94 -9.87
C LYS A 218 13.68 13.44 -9.59
N LEU A 219 13.37 12.60 -10.58
CA LEU A 219 13.45 11.14 -10.48
C LEU A 219 14.89 10.66 -10.23
N LEU A 220 15.86 11.20 -10.97
CA LEU A 220 17.28 10.89 -10.78
C LEU A 220 17.77 11.26 -9.37
N GLU A 221 17.37 12.42 -8.85
CA GLU A 221 17.69 12.84 -7.48
C GLU A 221 17.04 11.91 -6.45
N TYR A 222 15.77 11.57 -6.62
CA TYR A 222 15.08 10.60 -5.78
C TYR A 222 15.80 9.25 -5.74
N HIS A 223 16.13 8.66 -6.90
CA HIS A 223 16.80 7.36 -6.98
C HIS A 223 18.19 7.36 -6.33
N ARG A 224 18.93 8.48 -6.43
CA ARG A 224 20.23 8.64 -5.74
C ARG A 224 20.09 8.63 -4.23
N ASN A 225 19.01 9.20 -3.71
CA ASN A 225 18.82 9.38 -2.28
C ASN A 225 18.09 8.19 -1.62
N ILE A 226 17.05 7.65 -2.25
CA ILE A 226 16.18 6.62 -1.67
C ILE A 226 16.95 5.34 -1.30
N VAL A 227 17.93 4.94 -2.10
CA VAL A 227 18.80 3.77 -1.84
C VAL A 227 19.58 3.94 -0.52
N ARG A 228 19.80 5.19 -0.08
CA ARG A 228 20.47 5.51 1.19
C ARG A 228 19.49 5.70 2.35
N VAL A 229 18.20 5.89 2.08
CA VAL A 229 17.13 6.09 3.07
C VAL A 229 16.48 4.75 3.46
N ILE A 230 16.21 3.87 2.49
CA ILE A 230 15.60 2.54 2.72
C ILE A 230 16.31 1.75 3.85
N PRO A 231 17.66 1.68 3.89
CA PRO A 231 18.37 0.93 4.93
C PRO A 231 18.17 1.48 6.35
N SER A 232 17.65 2.70 6.51
CA SER A 232 17.32 3.26 7.82
C SER A 232 16.07 2.64 8.45
N TYR A 233 15.24 1.92 7.70
CA TYR A 233 13.95 1.38 8.17
C TYR A 233 13.71 -0.12 7.88
N PRO A 234 14.69 -1.02 8.10
CA PRO A 234 14.67 -2.37 7.53
C PRO A 234 13.54 -3.28 8.02
N LYS A 235 13.00 -3.06 9.22
CA LYS A 235 11.96 -3.93 9.83
C LYS A 235 10.52 -3.47 9.57
N ILE A 236 10.34 -2.20 9.24
CA ILE A 236 9.02 -1.54 9.19
C ILE A 236 8.68 -1.02 7.79
N LEU A 237 9.54 -1.29 6.81
CA LEU A 237 9.42 -0.83 5.45
C LEU A 237 8.64 -1.82 4.59
N LYS A 238 7.67 -1.31 3.83
CA LYS A 238 6.90 -2.04 2.83
C LYS A 238 6.99 -1.33 1.49
N VAL A 239 7.46 -2.03 0.45
CA VAL A 239 7.48 -1.50 -0.92
C VAL A 239 6.19 -1.90 -1.62
N ILE A 240 5.55 -0.93 -2.25
CA ILE A 240 4.27 -1.09 -2.92
C ILE A 240 4.38 -0.57 -4.35
N SER A 241 3.86 -1.35 -5.30
CA SER A 241 3.81 -0.96 -6.70
C SER A 241 2.72 0.09 -6.92
N ALA A 242 3.09 1.26 -7.44
CA ALA A 242 2.20 2.37 -7.80
C ALA A 242 1.84 2.40 -9.29
N ASP A 243 2.22 1.36 -10.03
CA ASP A 243 1.77 1.05 -11.39
C ASP A 243 0.39 0.34 -11.42
N GLN A 244 -0.24 0.21 -10.25
CA GLN A 244 -1.57 -0.37 -10.05
C GLN A 244 -2.55 0.70 -9.56
N PRO A 245 -3.87 0.51 -9.75
CA PRO A 245 -4.88 1.37 -9.15
C PRO A 245 -4.64 1.56 -7.65
N CYS A 246 -4.91 2.76 -7.15
CA CYS A 246 -4.65 3.11 -5.75
C CYS A 246 -5.29 2.11 -4.77
N VAL A 247 -6.41 1.46 -5.13
CA VAL A 247 -7.11 0.50 -4.25
C VAL A 247 -6.55 -0.93 -4.26
N ASP A 248 -5.84 -1.34 -5.31
CA ASP A 248 -5.19 -2.66 -5.36
C ASP A 248 -3.97 -2.75 -4.44
N VAL A 249 -3.38 -1.61 -4.11
CA VAL A 249 -2.37 -1.46 -3.06
C VAL A 249 -2.92 -1.84 -1.67
N PHE A 250 -4.22 -1.65 -1.44
CA PHE A 250 -4.72 -1.56 -0.08
C PHE A 250 -5.15 -2.89 0.54
N TYR A 251 -5.76 -3.85 -0.18
CA TYR A 251 -6.28 -5.08 0.45
C TYR A 251 -6.46 -6.28 -0.49
N GLN A 252 -5.39 -6.79 -1.11
CA GLN A 252 -5.48 -8.02 -1.89
C GLN A 252 -5.01 -9.26 -1.10
N VAL A 253 -5.92 -10.20 -0.84
CA VAL A 253 -5.53 -11.59 -0.57
C VAL A 253 -5.36 -12.29 -1.92
N CYS A 254 -4.16 -12.15 -2.49
CA CYS A 254 -3.78 -12.95 -3.66
C CYS A 254 -3.53 -14.38 -3.22
N CYS A 255 -4.39 -15.32 -3.59
CA CYS A 255 -4.21 -16.74 -3.24
C CYS A 255 -2.83 -17.26 -3.65
N GLY A 256 -2.31 -16.84 -4.80
CA GLY A 256 -0.95 -17.21 -5.24
C GLY A 256 0.17 -16.63 -4.38
N GLN A 257 -0.03 -15.46 -3.79
CA GLN A 257 0.92 -14.83 -2.87
C GLN A 257 0.84 -15.45 -1.48
N LEU A 258 -0.38 -15.67 -1.00
CA LEU A 258 -0.68 -16.31 0.28
C LEU A 258 -0.09 -17.73 0.37
N LEU A 259 -0.12 -18.51 -0.72
CA LEU A 259 0.57 -19.80 -0.77
C LEU A 259 2.10 -19.67 -0.68
N LYS A 260 2.68 -18.67 -1.34
CA LYS A 260 4.13 -18.41 -1.27
C LYS A 260 4.57 -17.95 0.11
N GLU A 261 3.77 -17.12 0.77
CA GLU A 261 4.00 -16.67 2.14
C GLU A 261 3.92 -17.85 3.11
N ALA A 262 2.88 -18.68 3.01
CA ALA A 262 2.74 -19.89 3.84
C ALA A 262 3.96 -20.83 3.72
N MET A 263 4.54 -20.95 2.51
CA MET A 263 5.78 -21.70 2.27
C MET A 263 7.02 -21.01 2.84
N ALA A 264 7.15 -19.70 2.67
CA ALA A 264 8.27 -18.92 3.17
C ALA A 264 8.34 -18.95 4.71
N ASP A 265 7.18 -18.87 5.35
CA ASP A 265 7.01 -18.90 6.81
C ASP A 265 7.08 -20.32 7.39
N ARG A 266 7.25 -21.36 6.54
CA ARG A 266 7.31 -22.78 6.94
C ARG A 266 6.13 -23.20 7.81
N THR A 267 4.95 -22.72 7.46
CA THR A 267 3.71 -23.14 8.13
C THR A 267 3.43 -24.62 7.84
N THR A 268 2.62 -25.26 8.68
CA THR A 268 2.20 -26.66 8.49
C THR A 268 1.60 -26.92 7.11
N PHE A 269 0.81 -25.98 6.59
CA PHE A 269 0.26 -26.06 5.24
C PHE A 269 1.27 -25.68 4.15
N GLY A 270 2.18 -24.74 4.42
CA GLY A 270 3.27 -24.38 3.52
C GLY A 270 4.15 -25.58 3.17
N GLU A 271 4.52 -26.39 4.16
CA GLU A 271 5.29 -27.62 3.94
C GLU A 271 4.53 -28.64 3.08
N LEU A 272 3.20 -28.76 3.26
CA LEU A 272 2.36 -29.64 2.44
C LEU A 272 2.20 -29.15 0.99
N ILE A 273 2.29 -27.85 0.76
CA ILE A 273 2.10 -27.22 -0.56
C ILE A 273 3.40 -27.18 -1.36
N GLN A 274 4.55 -27.13 -0.69
CA GLN A 274 5.87 -27.03 -1.30
C GLN A 274 6.13 -28.06 -2.44
N PRO A 275 5.81 -29.36 -2.29
CA PRO A 275 6.04 -30.34 -3.36
C PRO A 275 5.26 -30.07 -4.64
N PHE A 276 4.12 -29.37 -4.56
CA PHE A 276 3.32 -29.03 -5.73
C PHE A 276 3.96 -27.90 -6.53
N PHE A 277 4.57 -26.92 -5.86
CA PHE A 277 5.32 -25.85 -6.52
C PHE A 277 6.60 -26.38 -7.19
N GLU A 278 7.36 -27.23 -6.49
CA GLU A 278 8.60 -27.83 -7.01
C GLU A 278 8.36 -28.70 -8.26
N LYS A 279 7.18 -29.33 -8.34
CA LYS A 279 6.77 -30.19 -9.47
C LYS A 279 5.90 -29.47 -10.50
N GLU A 280 5.71 -28.16 -10.37
CA GLU A 280 4.84 -27.34 -11.23
C GLU A 280 3.39 -27.88 -11.35
N MET A 281 2.89 -28.53 -10.30
CA MET A 281 1.54 -29.08 -10.23
C MET A 281 0.57 -28.08 -9.59
N ALA A 282 -0.70 -28.16 -9.99
CA ALA A 282 -1.75 -27.39 -9.32
C ALA A 282 -1.90 -27.82 -7.86
N VAL A 283 -2.00 -26.84 -6.96
CA VAL A 283 -2.29 -27.09 -5.54
C VAL A 283 -3.75 -27.56 -5.41
N PRO A 284 -4.02 -28.67 -4.71
CA PRO A 284 -5.38 -29.14 -4.47
C PRO A 284 -6.24 -28.09 -3.77
N ASP A 285 -7.50 -27.96 -4.19
CA ASP A 285 -8.43 -26.96 -3.62
C ASP A 285 -8.65 -27.14 -2.12
N SER A 286 -8.60 -28.37 -1.62
CA SER A 286 -8.71 -28.67 -0.19
C SER A 286 -7.55 -28.12 0.65
N LEU A 287 -6.35 -27.98 0.07
CA LEU A 287 -5.21 -27.33 0.71
C LEU A 287 -5.31 -25.82 0.56
N LEU A 288 -5.64 -25.33 -0.64
CA LEU A 288 -5.85 -23.91 -0.92
C LEU A 288 -6.86 -23.30 0.07
N MET A 289 -8.01 -23.95 0.27
CA MET A 289 -9.05 -23.46 1.16
C MET A 289 -8.62 -23.44 2.63
N LYS A 290 -7.73 -24.34 3.08
CA LYS A 290 -7.22 -24.31 4.45
C LYS A 290 -6.32 -23.10 4.69
N VAL A 291 -5.40 -22.81 3.75
CA VAL A 291 -4.55 -21.61 3.86
C VAL A 291 -5.39 -20.34 3.75
N LEU A 292 -6.40 -20.35 2.86
CA LEU A 292 -7.32 -19.24 2.71
C LEU A 292 -8.12 -18.99 4.00
N SER A 293 -8.68 -20.04 4.61
CA SER A 293 -9.44 -19.93 5.87
C SER A 293 -8.57 -19.33 6.98
N GLN A 294 -7.33 -19.83 7.12
CA GLN A 294 -6.38 -19.30 8.11
C GLN A 294 -6.12 -17.79 7.94
N ARG A 295 -6.14 -17.27 6.70
CA ARG A 295 -5.99 -15.83 6.45
C ARG A 295 -7.26 -15.06 6.74
N LEU A 296 -8.42 -15.57 6.30
CA LEU A 296 -9.71 -14.91 6.44
C LEU A 296 -10.20 -14.85 7.89
N ASP A 297 -9.73 -15.76 8.75
CA ASP A 297 -10.04 -15.80 10.19
C ASP A 297 -9.18 -14.83 11.03
N GLN A 298 -8.25 -14.09 10.43
CA GLN A 298 -7.48 -13.07 11.14
C GLN A 298 -8.36 -11.86 11.51
N GLN A 299 -8.05 -11.23 12.65
CA GLN A 299 -8.85 -10.12 13.19
C GLN A 299 -9.03 -8.95 12.20
N ASP A 300 -8.03 -8.67 11.37
CA ASP A 300 -8.10 -7.61 10.37
C ASP A 300 -9.18 -7.91 9.31
N CYS A 301 -9.24 -9.15 8.80
CA CYS A 301 -10.24 -9.60 7.85
C CYS A 301 -11.65 -9.66 8.44
N ILE A 302 -11.78 -10.03 9.72
CA ILE A 302 -13.07 -10.06 10.41
C ILE A 302 -13.61 -8.64 10.62
N GLN A 303 -12.76 -7.71 11.07
CA GLN A 303 -13.18 -6.35 11.40
C GLN A 303 -13.35 -5.44 10.17
N LYS A 304 -12.49 -5.60 9.16
CA LYS A 304 -12.42 -4.69 8.00
C LYS A 304 -12.92 -5.32 6.71
N GLY A 305 -13.25 -6.61 6.71
CA GLY A 305 -13.62 -7.36 5.52
C GLY A 305 -12.41 -7.82 4.71
N TRP A 306 -12.69 -8.39 3.54
CA TRP A 306 -11.69 -9.00 2.68
C TRP A 306 -12.08 -8.86 1.20
N VAL A 307 -11.08 -8.88 0.33
CA VAL A 307 -11.24 -8.98 -1.13
C VAL A 307 -10.47 -10.20 -1.61
N LEU A 308 -11.17 -11.09 -2.31
CA LEU A 308 -10.57 -12.24 -2.98
C LEU A 308 -10.47 -11.94 -4.47
N HIS A 309 -9.33 -12.30 -5.05
CA HIS A 309 -9.16 -12.29 -6.50
C HIS A 309 -8.53 -13.61 -6.96
N GLY A 310 -9.00 -14.11 -8.10
CA GLY A 310 -8.55 -15.38 -8.67
C GLY A 310 -9.10 -16.64 -7.97
N VAL A 311 -10.03 -16.50 -7.03
CA VAL A 311 -10.82 -17.57 -6.39
C VAL A 311 -12.22 -17.01 -6.08
N PRO A 312 -13.31 -17.77 -6.27
CA PRO A 312 -13.37 -19.12 -6.88
C PRO A 312 -13.19 -19.08 -8.41
N ARG A 313 -12.67 -20.17 -8.97
CA ARG A 313 -12.45 -20.35 -10.44
C ARG A 313 -13.43 -21.33 -11.09
N ASP A 314 -14.18 -22.05 -10.28
CA ASP A 314 -15.15 -23.07 -10.65
C ASP A 314 -16.21 -23.20 -9.54
N LEU A 315 -17.28 -23.93 -9.84
CA LEU A 315 -18.37 -24.15 -8.88
C LEU A 315 -17.92 -24.90 -7.63
N ASP A 316 -17.00 -25.86 -7.75
CA ASP A 316 -16.55 -26.66 -6.62
C ASP A 316 -15.83 -25.78 -5.57
N GLN A 317 -14.95 -24.88 -6.03
CA GLN A 317 -14.31 -23.88 -5.18
C GLN A 317 -15.33 -22.93 -4.56
N ALA A 318 -16.34 -22.49 -5.32
CA ALA A 318 -17.37 -21.59 -4.80
C ALA A 318 -18.23 -22.27 -3.72
N HIS A 319 -18.63 -23.53 -3.94
CA HIS A 319 -19.35 -24.32 -2.94
C HIS A 319 -18.51 -24.57 -1.70
N LEU A 320 -17.23 -24.88 -1.86
CA LEU A 320 -16.32 -25.09 -0.74
C LEU A 320 -16.14 -23.81 0.08
N LEU A 321 -15.96 -22.66 -0.59
CA LEU A 321 -15.87 -21.34 0.06
C LEU A 321 -17.15 -21.02 0.87
N ASN A 322 -18.32 -21.25 0.28
CA ASN A 322 -19.62 -21.05 0.94
C ASN A 322 -19.82 -22.00 2.12
N SER A 323 -19.39 -23.27 2.00
CA SER A 323 -19.51 -24.28 3.07
C SER A 323 -18.67 -23.95 4.30
N LEU A 324 -17.57 -23.22 4.12
CA LEU A 324 -16.70 -22.71 5.18
C LEU A 324 -17.24 -21.41 5.79
N GLY A 325 -18.35 -20.87 5.27
CA GLY A 325 -19.00 -19.65 5.76
C GLY A 325 -18.50 -18.36 5.13
N TYR A 326 -17.52 -18.42 4.21
CA TYR A 326 -16.98 -17.25 3.53
C TYR A 326 -17.83 -16.87 2.32
N ASN A 327 -18.97 -16.22 2.57
CA ASN A 327 -19.86 -15.77 1.50
C ASN A 327 -19.50 -14.33 1.10
N PRO A 328 -19.04 -14.05 -0.13
CA PRO A 328 -18.79 -12.70 -0.57
C PRO A 328 -20.10 -11.91 -0.61
N ASN A 329 -20.07 -10.67 -0.13
CA ASN A 329 -21.22 -9.77 -0.16
C ASN A 329 -21.35 -9.02 -1.51
N ARG A 330 -20.25 -8.99 -2.28
CA ARG A 330 -20.11 -8.37 -3.60
C ARG A 330 -19.22 -9.25 -4.46
N VAL A 331 -19.62 -9.46 -5.71
CA VAL A 331 -18.86 -10.20 -6.71
C VAL A 331 -18.82 -9.35 -7.98
N PHE A 332 -17.64 -9.22 -8.57
CA PHE A 332 -17.41 -8.44 -9.78
C PHE A 332 -16.86 -9.34 -10.87
N PHE A 333 -17.48 -9.31 -12.05
CA PHE A 333 -16.98 -9.98 -13.25
C PHE A 333 -16.38 -8.94 -14.20
N LEU A 334 -15.08 -9.03 -14.43
CA LEU A 334 -14.38 -8.18 -15.39
C LEU A 334 -14.45 -8.85 -16.76
N ASN A 335 -15.28 -8.31 -17.64
CA ASN A 335 -15.39 -8.78 -19.01
C ASN A 335 -14.36 -8.06 -19.89
N VAL A 336 -13.47 -8.82 -20.53
CA VAL A 336 -12.46 -8.31 -21.46
C VAL A 336 -12.55 -9.14 -22.74
N PRO A 337 -12.60 -8.51 -23.94
CA PRO A 337 -12.58 -9.23 -25.20
C PRO A 337 -11.34 -10.12 -25.33
N PHE A 338 -11.51 -11.28 -25.96
CA PHE A 338 -10.44 -12.26 -26.16
C PHE A 338 -9.21 -11.63 -26.84
N ASP A 339 -9.41 -10.85 -27.89
CA ASP A 339 -8.32 -10.22 -28.64
C ASP A 339 -7.50 -9.27 -27.75
N SER A 340 -8.18 -8.49 -26.90
CA SER A 340 -7.54 -7.59 -25.93
C SER A 340 -6.73 -8.37 -24.89
N ILE A 341 -7.23 -9.52 -24.40
CA ILE A 341 -6.50 -10.37 -23.45
C ILE A 341 -5.25 -10.97 -24.12
N MET A 342 -5.41 -11.50 -25.33
CA MET A 342 -4.33 -12.09 -26.11
C MET A 342 -3.22 -11.07 -26.34
N GLU A 343 -3.56 -9.86 -26.77
CA GLU A 343 -2.60 -8.79 -26.97
C GLU A 343 -1.88 -8.42 -25.65
N ARG A 344 -2.64 -8.13 -24.58
CA ARG A 344 -2.11 -7.70 -23.28
C ARG A 344 -1.13 -8.72 -22.67
N LEU A 345 -1.44 -10.02 -22.80
CA LEU A 345 -0.62 -11.07 -22.19
C LEU A 345 0.54 -11.49 -23.11
N THR A 346 0.28 -11.79 -24.38
CA THR A 346 1.30 -12.35 -25.27
C THR A 346 2.40 -11.36 -25.65
N LEU A 347 2.13 -10.07 -25.57
CA LEU A 347 3.13 -9.02 -25.84
C LEU A 347 3.88 -8.57 -24.59
N ARG A 348 3.57 -9.14 -23.41
CA ARG A 348 4.28 -8.85 -22.17
C ARG A 348 5.69 -9.43 -22.19
N ARG A 349 6.64 -8.63 -21.75
CA ARG A 349 8.05 -8.99 -21.65
C ARG A 349 8.62 -8.55 -20.31
N ILE A 350 9.67 -9.24 -19.87
CA ILE A 350 10.41 -8.92 -18.67
C ILE A 350 11.88 -8.86 -19.04
N ASP A 351 12.56 -7.80 -18.62
CA ASP A 351 14.01 -7.73 -18.66
C ASP A 351 14.58 -8.54 -17.48
N PRO A 352 15.33 -9.64 -17.74
CA PRO A 352 15.86 -10.49 -16.67
C PRO A 352 16.94 -9.79 -15.82
N VAL A 353 17.52 -8.68 -16.29
CA VAL A 353 18.57 -7.96 -15.57
C VAL A 353 17.99 -6.95 -14.59
N THR A 354 17.01 -6.16 -15.04
CA THR A 354 16.41 -5.08 -14.23
C THR A 354 15.15 -5.52 -13.50
N GLY A 355 14.53 -6.64 -13.93
CA GLY A 355 13.20 -7.06 -13.50
C GLY A 355 12.07 -6.21 -14.07
N GLU A 356 12.39 -5.23 -14.93
CA GLU A 356 11.42 -4.30 -15.48
C GLU A 356 10.49 -5.00 -16.48
N ARG A 357 9.20 -4.67 -16.41
CA ARG A 357 8.17 -5.17 -17.32
C ARG A 357 8.02 -4.21 -18.49
N TYR A 358 7.97 -4.81 -19.68
CA TYR A 358 7.74 -4.15 -20.96
C TYR A 358 6.52 -4.77 -21.65
N HIS A 359 5.95 -4.05 -22.59
CA HIS A 359 4.89 -4.53 -23.46
C HIS A 359 5.22 -4.06 -24.87
N LEU A 360 5.32 -4.98 -25.83
CA LEU A 360 5.87 -4.66 -27.16
C LEU A 360 5.14 -3.52 -27.89
N MET A 361 3.86 -3.29 -27.56
CA MET A 361 3.05 -2.19 -28.08
C MET A 361 2.96 -0.98 -27.14
N TYR A 362 2.41 -1.17 -25.93
CA TYR A 362 2.13 -0.07 -24.99
C TYR A 362 3.34 0.46 -24.20
N LYS A 363 4.40 -0.33 -24.07
CA LYS A 363 5.63 0.05 -23.36
C LYS A 363 6.83 -0.66 -23.98
N PRO A 364 7.22 -0.28 -25.22
CA PRO A 364 8.31 -0.95 -25.92
C PRO A 364 9.65 -0.71 -25.20
N PRO A 365 10.62 -1.63 -25.33
CA PRO A 365 11.96 -1.44 -24.77
C PRO A 365 12.64 -0.19 -25.35
N PRO A 366 13.32 0.62 -24.53
CA PRO A 366 13.87 1.90 -24.98
C PRO A 366 15.15 1.76 -25.83
N THR A 367 15.80 0.58 -25.82
CA THR A 367 17.00 0.30 -26.61
C THR A 367 16.95 -1.10 -27.24
N MET A 368 17.67 -1.27 -28.36
CA MET A 368 17.82 -2.58 -29.02
C MET A 368 18.51 -3.61 -28.11
N GLU A 369 19.40 -3.17 -27.21
CA GLU A 369 20.06 -4.04 -26.25
C GLU A 369 19.07 -4.62 -25.22
N ILE A 370 18.18 -3.78 -24.69
CA ILE A 370 17.11 -4.25 -23.79
C ILE A 370 16.16 -5.15 -24.56
N GLN A 371 15.75 -4.75 -25.78
CA GLN A 371 14.87 -5.54 -26.63
C GLN A 371 15.41 -6.95 -26.89
N ALA A 372 16.70 -7.08 -27.19
CA ALA A 372 17.33 -8.36 -27.51
C ALA A 372 17.38 -9.33 -26.33
N ARG A 373 17.34 -8.83 -25.08
CA ARG A 373 17.39 -9.66 -23.86
C ARG A 373 16.03 -9.87 -23.20
N LEU A 374 14.96 -9.29 -23.72
CA LEU A 374 13.63 -9.45 -23.16
C LEU A 374 13.17 -10.90 -23.22
N LEU A 375 12.63 -11.38 -22.10
CA LEU A 375 12.05 -12.71 -22.00
C LEU A 375 10.53 -12.62 -21.87
N GLN A 376 9.83 -13.60 -22.45
CA GLN A 376 8.40 -13.79 -22.25
C GLN A 376 8.20 -14.84 -21.14
N ASN A 377 7.23 -14.61 -20.26
CA ASN A 377 6.85 -15.62 -19.28
C ASN A 377 6.24 -16.82 -20.02
N PRO A 378 6.63 -18.07 -19.72
CA PRO A 378 6.01 -19.25 -20.32
C PRO A 378 4.47 -19.28 -20.19
N LYS A 379 3.92 -18.70 -19.11
CA LYS A 379 2.47 -18.60 -18.89
C LYS A 379 1.74 -17.61 -19.80
N ASP A 380 2.50 -16.74 -20.46
CA ASP A 380 1.99 -15.73 -21.40
C ASP A 380 2.11 -16.22 -22.86
N ALA A 381 2.56 -17.46 -23.08
CA ALA A 381 2.55 -18.09 -24.41
C ALA A 381 1.11 -18.22 -24.94
N GLU A 382 0.94 -18.04 -26.25
CA GLU A 382 -0.37 -17.97 -26.89
C GLU A 382 -1.27 -19.18 -26.56
N GLU A 383 -0.71 -20.38 -26.62
CA GLU A 383 -1.40 -21.63 -26.30
C GLU A 383 -1.84 -21.70 -24.84
N GLN A 384 -1.02 -21.18 -23.92
CA GLN A 384 -1.30 -21.19 -22.48
C GLN A 384 -2.40 -20.18 -22.13
N VAL A 385 -2.39 -19.01 -22.78
CA VAL A 385 -3.44 -18.00 -22.62
C VAL A 385 -4.77 -18.55 -23.16
N LYS A 386 -4.77 -19.15 -24.35
CA LYS A 386 -5.95 -19.81 -24.93
C LYS A 386 -6.53 -20.88 -24.01
N LEU A 387 -5.68 -21.79 -23.51
CA LEU A 387 -6.12 -22.84 -22.58
C LEU A 387 -6.79 -22.27 -21.32
N LYS A 388 -6.22 -21.22 -20.73
CA LYS A 388 -6.79 -20.56 -19.55
C LYS A 388 -8.11 -19.86 -19.86
N MET A 389 -8.21 -19.21 -21.02
CA MET A 389 -9.43 -18.54 -21.44
C MET A 389 -10.56 -19.55 -21.69
N ASP A 390 -10.26 -20.68 -22.33
CA ASP A 390 -11.23 -21.75 -22.54
C ASP A 390 -11.76 -22.29 -21.21
N LEU A 391 -10.87 -22.50 -20.23
CA LEU A 391 -11.28 -22.92 -18.88
C LEU A 391 -12.13 -21.85 -18.18
N PHE A 392 -11.76 -20.58 -18.30
CA PHE A 392 -12.51 -19.47 -17.73
C PHE A 392 -13.93 -19.40 -18.30
N TYR A 393 -14.08 -19.37 -19.63
CA TYR A 393 -15.42 -19.28 -20.27
C TYR A 393 -16.29 -20.51 -20.03
N ARG A 394 -15.69 -21.70 -19.87
CA ARG A 394 -16.44 -22.91 -19.50
C ARG A 394 -17.06 -22.81 -18.10
N ASN A 395 -16.35 -22.17 -17.17
CA ASN A 395 -16.78 -22.10 -15.77
C ASN A 395 -17.51 -20.79 -15.43
N SER A 396 -17.33 -19.72 -16.22
CA SER A 396 -17.85 -18.39 -15.90
C SER A 396 -19.37 -18.36 -15.87
N ALA A 397 -20.04 -19.05 -16.81
CA ALA A 397 -21.49 -19.11 -16.88
C ALA A 397 -22.12 -19.68 -15.60
N ASP A 398 -21.53 -20.76 -15.07
CA ASP A 398 -22.00 -21.39 -13.85
C ASP A 398 -21.76 -20.52 -12.61
N LEU A 399 -20.61 -19.82 -12.56
CA LEU A 399 -20.29 -18.87 -11.50
C LEU A 399 -21.18 -17.62 -11.54
N GLU A 400 -21.47 -17.09 -12.73
CA GLU A 400 -22.41 -15.97 -12.92
C GLU A 400 -23.82 -16.37 -12.46
N GLN A 401 -24.24 -17.61 -12.75
CA GLN A 401 -25.52 -18.13 -12.26
C GLN A 401 -25.54 -18.28 -10.73
N LEU A 402 -24.47 -18.80 -10.13
CA LEU A 402 -24.36 -18.94 -8.68
C LEU A 402 -24.38 -17.57 -7.98
N TYR A 403 -23.66 -16.60 -8.53
CA TYR A 403 -23.59 -15.23 -8.04
C TYR A 403 -24.54 -14.31 -8.82
N GLY A 404 -25.84 -14.61 -8.83
CA GLY A 404 -26.83 -13.85 -9.62
C GLY A 404 -26.95 -12.35 -9.31
N SER A 405 -26.35 -11.86 -8.21
CA SER A 405 -26.24 -10.43 -7.88
C SER A 405 -24.87 -9.82 -8.24
N ALA A 406 -24.04 -10.53 -8.99
CA ALA A 406 -22.73 -10.06 -9.39
C ALA A 406 -22.83 -8.90 -10.38
N ILE A 407 -21.83 -8.04 -10.33
CA ILE A 407 -21.74 -6.86 -11.18
C ILE A 407 -20.75 -7.17 -12.30
N THR A 408 -21.25 -7.27 -13.52
CA THR A 408 -20.39 -7.42 -14.71
C THR A 408 -20.01 -6.05 -15.23
N LEU A 409 -18.71 -5.81 -15.43
CA LEU A 409 -18.18 -4.55 -15.93
C LEU A 409 -17.12 -4.78 -17.00
N ASN A 410 -16.94 -3.80 -17.88
CA ASN A 410 -15.97 -3.87 -18.95
C ASN A 410 -14.55 -3.63 -18.41
N GLY A 411 -13.73 -4.66 -18.36
CA GLY A 411 -12.32 -4.58 -17.98
C GLY A 411 -11.38 -4.17 -19.13
N ASP A 412 -11.92 -3.99 -20.34
CA ASP A 412 -11.19 -3.46 -21.50
C ASP A 412 -11.20 -1.94 -21.58
N GLN A 413 -11.13 -1.32 -20.41
CA GLN A 413 -11.01 0.12 -20.24
C GLN A 413 -9.69 0.42 -19.51
N ASP A 414 -9.36 1.70 -19.41
CA ASP A 414 -8.27 2.10 -18.55
C ASP A 414 -8.59 1.70 -17.08
N PRO A 415 -7.57 1.40 -16.26
CA PRO A 415 -7.80 0.88 -14.91
C PRO A 415 -8.62 1.79 -13.99
N TYR A 416 -8.72 3.09 -14.28
CA TYR A 416 -9.44 4.04 -13.42
C TYR A 416 -10.93 4.04 -13.72
N THR A 417 -11.32 4.00 -14.99
CA THR A 417 -12.73 3.79 -15.34
C THR A 417 -13.23 2.48 -14.75
N VAL A 418 -12.47 1.38 -14.93
CA VAL A 418 -12.78 0.08 -14.31
C VAL A 418 -12.94 0.21 -12.79
N PHE A 419 -12.07 0.99 -12.15
CA PHE A 419 -12.07 1.23 -10.72
C PHE A 419 -13.31 2.03 -10.24
N GLU A 420 -13.69 3.12 -10.91
CA GLU A 420 -14.90 3.88 -10.58
C GLU A 420 -16.16 3.01 -10.66
N TYR A 421 -16.23 2.11 -11.65
CA TYR A 421 -17.32 1.14 -11.73
C TYR A 421 -17.32 0.16 -10.55
N ILE A 422 -16.15 -0.31 -10.10
CA ILE A 422 -16.05 -1.14 -8.91
C ILE A 422 -16.48 -0.36 -7.66
N GLU A 423 -16.00 0.88 -7.49
CA GLU A 423 -16.33 1.74 -6.34
C GLU A 423 -17.84 2.02 -6.27
N SER A 424 -18.45 2.39 -7.40
CA SER A 424 -19.91 2.58 -7.49
C SER A 424 -20.68 1.30 -7.14
N GLY A 425 -20.16 0.13 -7.52
CA GLY A 425 -20.70 -1.17 -7.15
C GLY A 425 -20.59 -1.49 -5.66
N ILE A 426 -19.53 -1.05 -4.99
CA ILE A 426 -19.30 -1.23 -3.56
C ILE A 426 -20.26 -0.37 -2.72
N ILE A 427 -20.44 0.91 -3.09
CA ILE A 427 -21.29 1.87 -2.33
C ILE A 427 -22.79 1.61 -2.43
N ASN A 428 -23.23 0.78 -3.39
CA ASN A 428 -24.63 0.39 -3.48
C ASN A 428 -25.10 -0.32 -2.19
N PRO A 429 -26.40 -0.27 -1.84
CA PRO A 429 -26.94 -1.03 -0.73
C PRO A 429 -26.65 -2.52 -0.91
N LEU A 430 -26.22 -3.22 0.16
CA LEU A 430 -25.97 -4.66 0.11
C LEU A 430 -27.20 -5.40 -0.43
N PRO A 431 -27.03 -6.40 -1.32
CA PRO A 431 -28.15 -7.20 -1.80
C PRO A 431 -28.89 -7.80 -0.61
N LYS A 432 -30.19 -7.48 -0.48
CA LYS A 432 -31.03 -8.06 0.58
C LYS A 432 -31.11 -9.56 0.31
N LYS A 433 -30.75 -10.39 1.30
CA LYS A 433 -31.10 -11.82 1.26
C LYS A 433 -32.61 -11.90 1.08
N ILE A 434 -33.06 -12.41 -0.06
CA ILE A 434 -34.47 -12.75 -0.24
C ILE A 434 -34.75 -13.86 0.78
N PRO A 435 -35.81 -13.70 1.61
CA PRO A 435 -36.11 -14.64 2.70
C PRO A 435 -36.43 -16.06 2.22
#